data_AF-A0A0N0VKK3-F1
#
_entry.id   AF-A0A0N0VKK3-F1
#
_cell.length_a   1.000
_cell.length_b   1.000
_cell.length_c   1.000
_cell.angle_alpha   90.00
_cell.angle_beta   90.00
_cell.angle_gamma   90.00
#
_symmetry.space_group_name_H-M   'P 1'
#
loop_
_entity.id
_entity.type
_entity.pdbx_description
1 polymer ?
#
loop_
_entity_poly.entity_id
_entity_poly.type
_entity_poly.pdbx_seq_one_letter_code
_entity_poly.pdbx_strand_id
1 'polypeptide(L)'
;MGTMERYSKVGMQELDQRLSKIVEAARKKPVSVYRYGAPWVWIVSQEDWQGALKEVSSYIPPGHSLVLLRPQIDDLLDEHRDVLLAAGANAKMLIAPQTVMHILLLQLLYSVPGEQQLYEQLNYNLLFRWFVGLDLNQKVWSFNVLSKDIATLLDNPQAVLLIQKIVGELFCGALLQMPEFSLNFALLHTWLARHPSLAITNNQ
;
A
#
# COMPACT_ATOMS: atom_id res chain seq x y z
N MET A 1 26.28 23.02 29.88
CA MET A 1 25.95 21.64 29.43
C MET A 1 25.09 20.89 30.47
N GLY A 2 24.05 21.49 31.06
CA GLY A 2 23.45 20.93 32.30
C GLY A 2 21.95 21.16 32.59
N THR A 3 21.16 21.67 31.65
CA THR A 3 19.71 21.89 31.88
C THR A 3 18.81 21.11 30.92
N MET A 4 19.28 20.74 29.73
CA MET A 4 18.47 20.07 28.70
C MET A 4 18.31 18.55 28.89
N GLU A 5 19.28 17.85 29.49
CA GLU A 5 19.14 16.40 29.78
C GLU A 5 18.18 16.11 30.93
N ARG A 6 17.92 17.11 31.79
CA ARG A 6 17.17 16.96 33.03
C ARG A 6 15.71 16.58 32.83
N TYR A 7 15.11 16.89 31.68
CA TYR A 7 13.69 16.69 31.44
C TYR A 7 13.38 15.51 30.50
N SER A 8 14.32 14.60 30.24
CA SER A 8 14.04 13.41 29.42
C SER A 8 12.99 12.46 30.08
N LYS A 9 12.97 12.41 31.41
CA LYS A 9 12.00 11.68 32.22
C LYS A 9 11.56 12.54 33.40
N VAL A 10 10.26 12.71 33.60
CA VAL A 10 9.70 13.54 34.68
C VAL A 10 8.61 12.78 35.43
N GLY A 11 8.55 12.93 36.76
CA GLY A 11 7.45 12.42 37.57
C GLY A 11 6.26 13.38 37.59
N MET A 12 5.09 12.90 38.01
CA MET A 12 3.86 13.72 38.05
C MET A 12 4.00 14.99 38.90
N GLN A 13 4.68 14.91 40.05
CA GLN A 13 4.92 16.08 40.90
C GLN A 13 5.85 17.11 40.24
N GLU A 14 6.86 16.66 39.48
CA GLU A 14 7.76 17.56 38.75
C GLU A 14 7.05 18.20 37.55
N LEU A 15 6.14 17.44 36.91
CA LEU A 15 5.27 17.96 35.86
C LEU A 15 4.41 19.13 36.37
N ASP A 16 3.74 18.96 37.51
CA ASP A 16 2.91 20.00 38.11
C ASP A 16 3.72 21.25 38.48
N GLN A 17 4.92 21.07 39.04
CA GLN A 17 5.75 22.18 39.52
C GLN A 17 6.48 22.92 38.40
N ARG A 18 6.74 22.27 37.26
CA ARG A 18 7.65 22.77 36.21
C ARG A 18 7.10 22.67 34.80
N LEU A 19 5.77 22.64 34.66
CA LEU A 19 5.07 22.47 33.39
C LEU A 19 5.67 23.30 32.26
N SER A 20 5.82 24.62 32.42
CA SER A 20 6.34 25.49 31.36
C SER A 20 7.75 25.11 30.90
N LYS A 21 8.65 24.73 31.82
CA LYS A 21 10.02 24.32 31.48
C LYS A 21 10.05 22.97 30.78
N ILE A 22 9.15 22.06 31.18
CA ILE A 22 9.01 20.73 30.59
C ILE A 22 8.44 20.83 29.17
N VAL A 23 7.43 21.67 28.95
CA VAL A 23 6.88 21.93 27.60
C VAL A 23 7.93 22.56 26.69
N GLU A 24 8.71 23.53 27.16
CA GLU A 24 9.82 24.11 26.40
C GLU A 24 10.93 23.09 26.10
N ALA A 25 11.20 22.15 27.00
CA ALA A 25 12.10 21.03 26.73
C ALA A 25 11.51 20.07 25.68
N ALA A 26 10.21 19.77 25.78
CA ALA A 26 9.47 18.89 24.88
C ALA A 26 9.43 19.40 23.42
N ARG A 27 9.52 20.72 23.21
CA ARG A 27 9.68 21.32 21.88
C ARG A 27 10.96 20.90 21.16
N LYS A 28 12.00 20.49 21.90
CA LYS A 28 13.30 20.09 21.34
C LYS A 28 13.52 18.58 21.34
N LYS A 29 13.01 17.89 22.36
CA LYS A 29 13.07 16.43 22.49
C LYS A 29 11.85 15.92 23.26
N PRO A 30 11.23 14.80 22.83
CA PRO A 30 10.16 14.16 23.58
C PRO A 30 10.49 13.94 25.05
N VAL A 31 9.52 14.22 25.94
CA VAL A 31 9.64 14.04 27.39
C VAL A 31 8.69 12.95 27.85
N SER A 32 9.19 11.93 28.55
CA SER A 32 8.36 10.89 29.13
C SER A 32 7.93 11.24 30.56
N VAL A 33 6.61 11.28 30.79
CA VAL A 33 6.02 11.52 32.11
C VAL A 33 5.73 10.17 32.76
N TYR A 34 6.21 9.97 33.98
CA TYR A 34 6.04 8.74 34.75
C TYR A 34 5.00 8.90 35.85
N ARG A 35 4.21 7.85 36.05
CA ARG A 35 3.27 7.71 37.16
C ARG A 35 3.36 6.31 37.72
N TYR A 36 3.50 6.20 39.05
CA TYR A 36 3.66 4.92 39.77
C TYR A 36 4.81 4.04 39.22
N GLY A 37 5.92 4.65 38.81
CA GLY A 37 7.10 3.93 38.29
C GLY A 37 7.03 3.49 36.83
N ALA A 38 5.90 3.71 36.14
CA ALA A 38 5.75 3.39 34.72
C ALA A 38 5.62 4.66 33.87
N PRO A 39 6.09 4.65 32.61
CA PRO A 39 5.80 5.73 31.67
C PRO A 39 4.29 5.80 31.44
N TRP A 40 3.71 6.98 31.65
CA TRP A 40 2.29 7.22 31.61
C TRP A 40 1.88 7.95 30.32
N VAL A 41 2.58 9.03 29.97
CA VAL A 41 2.36 9.79 28.73
C VAL A 41 3.67 10.36 28.20
N TRP A 42 3.70 10.71 26.92
CA TRP A 42 4.77 11.49 26.32
C TRP A 42 4.28 12.90 26.00
N ILE A 43 5.10 13.91 26.31
CA ILE A 43 4.92 15.27 25.81
C ILE A 43 5.89 15.42 24.63
N VAL A 44 5.33 15.68 23.46
CA VAL A 44 6.05 15.79 22.19
C VAL A 44 5.79 17.15 21.57
N SER A 45 6.72 17.63 20.75
CA SER A 45 6.49 18.80 19.92
C SER A 45 5.40 18.50 18.87
N GLN A 46 4.77 19.55 18.34
CA GLN A 46 3.83 19.40 17.23
C GLN A 46 4.51 18.78 16.00
N GLU A 47 5.76 19.16 15.73
CA GLU A 47 6.55 18.64 14.60
C GLU A 47 6.84 17.13 14.76
N ASP A 48 7.25 16.69 15.95
CA ASP A 48 7.50 15.27 16.25
C ASP A 48 6.20 14.46 16.15
N TRP A 49 5.09 15.01 16.66
CA TRP A 49 3.79 14.35 16.59
C TRP A 49 3.29 14.22 15.16
N GLN A 50 3.37 15.28 14.36
CA GLN A 50 3.01 15.24 12.94
C GLN A 50 3.95 14.33 12.15
N GLY A 51 5.25 14.31 12.48
CA GLY A 51 6.22 13.39 11.90
C GLY A 51 5.94 11.92 12.23
N ALA A 52 5.35 11.63 13.38
CA ALA A 52 4.89 10.28 13.76
C ALA A 52 3.59 9.88 13.05
N LEU A 53 2.77 10.85 12.62
CA LEU A 53 1.52 10.64 11.88
C LEU A 53 1.75 10.52 10.36
N LYS A 54 2.98 10.30 9.91
CA LYS A 54 3.32 10.16 8.49
C LYS A 54 2.44 9.11 7.81
N GLU A 55 1.73 9.56 6.78
CA GLU A 55 1.00 8.69 5.86
C GLU A 55 1.98 7.82 5.06
N VAL A 56 1.51 6.69 4.55
CA VAL A 56 2.30 5.78 3.72
C VAL A 56 2.88 6.49 2.49
N SER A 57 2.14 7.45 1.92
CA SER A 57 2.52 8.30 0.78
C SER A 57 3.81 9.10 1.04
N SER A 58 4.06 9.52 2.29
CA SER A 58 5.23 10.32 2.65
C SER A 58 6.57 9.58 2.54
N TYR A 59 6.53 8.25 2.44
CA TYR A 59 7.71 7.40 2.27
C TYR A 59 8.00 7.08 0.80
N ILE A 60 7.12 7.45 -0.13
CA ILE A 60 7.22 7.06 -1.53
C ILE A 60 7.83 8.20 -2.34
N PRO A 61 8.92 7.97 -3.09
CA PRO A 61 9.50 8.99 -3.96
C PRO A 61 8.48 9.43 -5.03
N PRO A 62 8.23 10.73 -5.22
CA PRO A 62 7.23 11.21 -6.18
C PRO A 62 7.59 10.89 -7.64
N GLY A 63 8.88 10.69 -7.94
CA GLY A 63 9.37 10.32 -9.26
C GLY A 63 9.37 8.81 -9.55
N HIS A 64 8.89 7.98 -8.63
CA HIS A 64 8.81 6.53 -8.86
C HIS A 64 7.79 6.20 -9.97
N SER A 65 8.07 5.27 -10.88
CA SER A 65 7.20 5.05 -12.06
C SER A 65 5.78 4.62 -11.69
N LEU A 66 5.58 3.79 -10.66
CA LEU A 66 4.24 3.50 -10.13
C LEU A 66 3.48 4.76 -9.67
N VAL A 67 4.17 5.76 -9.12
CA VAL A 67 3.53 7.00 -8.68
C VAL A 67 3.04 7.80 -9.88
N LEU A 68 3.86 7.90 -10.91
CA LEU A 68 3.54 8.61 -12.14
C LEU A 68 2.42 7.93 -12.95
N LEU A 69 2.37 6.60 -12.93
CA LEU A 69 1.39 5.82 -13.69
C LEU A 69 0.09 5.56 -12.95
N ARG A 70 0.08 5.61 -11.61
CA ARG A 70 -1.13 5.30 -10.82
C ARG A 70 -2.38 6.07 -11.26
N PRO A 71 -2.35 7.39 -11.54
CA PRO A 71 -3.54 8.10 -12.02
C PRO A 71 -4.10 7.50 -13.31
N GLN A 72 -3.25 7.17 -14.28
CA GLN A 72 -3.67 6.56 -15.55
C GLN A 72 -4.22 5.14 -15.36
N ILE A 73 -3.64 4.37 -14.42
CA ILE A 73 -4.17 3.06 -14.04
C ILE A 73 -5.55 3.22 -13.40
N ASP A 74 -5.69 4.16 -12.47
CA ASP A 74 -6.95 4.41 -11.76
C ASP A 74 -8.05 4.88 -12.72
N ASP A 75 -7.73 5.73 -13.69
CA ASP A 75 -8.64 6.19 -14.74
C ASP A 75 -9.15 5.00 -15.60
N LEU A 76 -8.25 4.13 -16.07
CA LEU A 76 -8.61 2.93 -16.84
C LEU A 76 -9.48 1.95 -16.02
N LEU A 77 -9.20 1.82 -14.73
CA LEU A 77 -10.01 0.99 -13.82
C LEU A 77 -11.39 1.62 -13.59
N ASP A 78 -11.49 2.95 -13.54
CA ASP A 78 -12.74 3.67 -13.33
C ASP A 78 -13.67 3.59 -14.56
N GLU A 79 -13.10 3.65 -15.77
CA GLU A 79 -13.84 3.40 -17.03
C GLU A 79 -14.55 2.04 -17.04
N HIS A 80 -14.00 1.06 -16.31
CA HIS A 80 -14.50 -0.32 -16.24
C HIS A 80 -15.10 -0.65 -14.87
N ARG A 81 -15.44 0.38 -14.07
CA ARG A 81 -15.95 0.24 -12.70
C ARG A 81 -17.16 -0.69 -12.62
N ASP A 82 -18.12 -0.54 -13.52
CA ASP A 82 -19.36 -1.35 -13.47
C ASP A 82 -19.09 -2.85 -13.66
N VAL A 83 -18.15 -3.19 -14.55
CA VAL A 83 -17.73 -4.57 -14.80
C VAL A 83 -17.03 -5.14 -13.56
N LEU A 84 -16.17 -4.36 -12.93
CA LEU A 84 -15.46 -4.75 -11.71
C LEU A 84 -16.41 -4.91 -10.52
N LEU A 85 -17.36 -3.99 -10.35
CA LEU A 85 -18.38 -4.06 -9.29
C LEU A 85 -19.28 -5.29 -9.46
N ALA A 86 -19.72 -5.58 -10.68
CA ALA A 86 -20.51 -6.78 -10.98
C ALA A 86 -19.71 -8.06 -10.67
N ALA A 87 -18.42 -8.09 -11.02
CA ALA A 87 -17.53 -9.20 -10.69
C ALA A 87 -17.44 -9.44 -9.18
N GLY A 88 -17.20 -8.37 -8.40
CA GLY A 88 -17.06 -8.45 -6.95
C GLY A 88 -18.35 -8.84 -6.23
N ALA A 89 -19.48 -8.28 -6.66
CA ALA A 89 -20.79 -8.55 -6.06
C ALA A 89 -21.24 -10.00 -6.28
N ASN A 90 -21.10 -10.51 -7.52
CA ASN A 90 -21.50 -11.86 -7.87
C ASN A 90 -20.71 -12.93 -7.12
N ALA A 91 -19.44 -12.63 -6.78
CA ALA A 91 -18.55 -13.59 -6.13
C ALA A 91 -18.37 -13.36 -4.62
N LYS A 92 -19.05 -12.36 -4.04
CA LYS A 92 -18.95 -11.99 -2.61
C LYS A 92 -17.49 -11.81 -2.17
N MET A 93 -16.74 -11.01 -2.95
CA MET A 93 -15.37 -10.63 -2.60
C MET A 93 -15.35 -9.80 -1.31
N LEU A 94 -14.31 -9.98 -0.50
CA LEU A 94 -14.09 -9.22 0.74
C LEU A 94 -13.10 -8.07 0.54
N ILE A 95 -12.26 -8.17 -0.49
CA ILE A 95 -11.37 -7.12 -0.97
C ILE A 95 -12.05 -6.46 -2.17
N ALA A 96 -11.99 -5.12 -2.24
CA ALA A 96 -12.55 -4.40 -3.37
C ALA A 96 -11.89 -4.88 -4.70
N PRO A 97 -12.67 -5.13 -5.77
CA PRO A 97 -12.12 -5.62 -7.04
C PRO A 97 -10.98 -4.74 -7.58
N GLN A 98 -11.11 -3.41 -7.47
CA GLN A 98 -10.07 -2.46 -7.87
C GLN A 98 -8.76 -2.70 -7.09
N THR A 99 -8.84 -2.88 -5.77
CA THR A 99 -7.67 -3.21 -4.94
C THR A 99 -7.01 -4.53 -5.37
N VAL A 100 -7.80 -5.55 -5.72
CA VAL A 100 -7.26 -6.82 -6.23
C VAL A 100 -6.63 -6.64 -7.62
N MET A 101 -7.15 -5.76 -8.47
CA MET A 101 -6.49 -5.37 -9.74
C MET A 101 -5.11 -4.77 -9.48
N HIS A 102 -4.99 -3.81 -8.53
CA HIS A 102 -3.68 -3.25 -8.15
C HIS A 102 -2.72 -4.32 -7.61
N ILE A 103 -3.23 -5.26 -6.81
CA ILE A 103 -2.44 -6.39 -6.28
C ILE A 103 -1.89 -7.27 -7.41
N LEU A 104 -2.71 -7.60 -8.41
CA LEU A 104 -2.29 -8.39 -9.57
C LEU A 104 -1.30 -7.62 -10.47
N LEU A 105 -1.49 -6.31 -10.63
CA LEU A 105 -0.53 -5.46 -11.33
C LEU A 105 0.83 -5.46 -10.61
N LEU A 106 0.87 -5.37 -9.29
CA LEU A 106 2.13 -5.50 -8.54
C LEU A 106 2.79 -6.86 -8.77
N GLN A 107 2.00 -7.94 -8.79
CA GLN A 107 2.53 -9.27 -9.05
C GLN A 107 3.21 -9.37 -10.42
N LEU A 108 2.59 -8.79 -11.46
CA LEU A 108 3.17 -8.74 -12.81
C LEU A 108 4.41 -7.86 -12.86
N LEU A 109 4.30 -6.60 -12.40
CA LEU A 109 5.34 -5.58 -12.56
C LEU A 109 6.63 -5.90 -11.80
N TYR A 110 6.53 -6.64 -10.69
CA TYR A 110 7.68 -7.04 -9.88
C TYR A 110 8.02 -8.53 -9.97
N SER A 111 7.38 -9.27 -10.90
CA SER A 111 7.58 -10.71 -11.05
C SER A 111 7.46 -11.49 -9.74
N VAL A 112 6.50 -11.13 -8.88
CA VAL A 112 6.34 -11.79 -7.58
C VAL A 112 5.86 -13.24 -7.82
N PRO A 113 6.62 -14.26 -7.40
CA PRO A 113 6.47 -15.64 -7.88
C PRO A 113 5.24 -16.37 -7.35
N GLY A 114 4.50 -15.80 -6.39
CA GLY A 114 3.27 -16.40 -5.89
C GLY A 114 2.53 -15.53 -4.87
N GLU A 115 1.31 -15.95 -4.56
CA GLU A 115 0.40 -15.22 -3.66
C GLU A 115 0.94 -15.11 -2.23
N GLN A 116 1.67 -16.12 -1.74
CA GLN A 116 2.29 -16.09 -0.41
C GLN A 116 3.33 -14.96 -0.31
N GLN A 117 4.20 -14.84 -1.31
CA GLN A 117 5.18 -13.77 -1.32
C GLN A 117 4.54 -12.41 -1.59
N LEU A 118 3.47 -12.35 -2.39
CA LEU A 118 2.69 -11.13 -2.59
C LEU A 118 2.04 -10.66 -1.28
N TYR A 119 1.47 -11.58 -0.52
CA TYR A 119 0.94 -11.33 0.82
C TYR A 119 2.00 -10.78 1.77
N GLU A 120 3.18 -11.39 1.79
CA GLU A 120 4.31 -10.92 2.61
C GLU A 120 4.76 -9.52 2.18
N GLN A 121 4.92 -9.25 0.88
CA GLN A 121 5.26 -7.93 0.37
C GLN A 121 4.23 -6.86 0.78
N LEU A 122 2.92 -7.16 0.74
CA LEU A 122 1.89 -6.22 1.22
C LEU A 122 2.00 -5.92 2.72
N ASN A 123 2.63 -6.80 3.52
CA ASN A 123 2.81 -6.57 4.95
C ASN A 123 3.98 -5.62 5.27
N TYR A 124 5.07 -5.62 4.49
CA TYR A 124 6.26 -4.83 4.81
C TYR A 124 6.66 -3.78 3.76
N ASN A 125 6.21 -3.90 2.52
CA ASN A 125 6.62 -3.02 1.43
C ASN A 125 5.70 -1.79 1.35
N LEU A 126 6.20 -0.63 1.79
CA LEU A 126 5.41 0.61 1.85
C LEU A 126 4.91 1.06 0.47
N LEU A 127 5.68 0.85 -0.59
CA LEU A 127 5.26 1.18 -1.95
C LEU A 127 4.08 0.32 -2.39
N PHE A 128 4.13 -0.98 -2.09
CA PHE A 128 3.05 -1.90 -2.45
C PHE A 128 1.78 -1.54 -1.68
N ARG A 129 1.91 -1.28 -0.37
CA ARG A 129 0.81 -0.81 0.49
C ARG A 129 0.18 0.47 -0.06
N TRP A 130 1.00 1.48 -0.33
CA TRP A 130 0.55 2.72 -0.92
C TRP A 130 -0.21 2.47 -2.22
N PHE A 131 0.35 1.67 -3.13
CA PHE A 131 -0.21 1.42 -4.45
C PHE A 131 -1.58 0.74 -4.39
N VAL A 132 -1.78 -0.20 -3.46
CA VAL A 132 -3.08 -0.89 -3.29
C VAL A 132 -4.06 -0.14 -2.38
N GLY A 133 -3.67 1.03 -1.85
CA GLY A 133 -4.50 1.87 -0.98
C GLY A 133 -4.55 1.42 0.48
N LEU A 134 -3.52 0.73 0.98
CA LEU A 134 -3.38 0.40 2.40
C LEU A 134 -2.62 1.49 3.16
N ASP A 135 -3.18 1.94 4.28
CA ASP A 135 -2.51 2.88 5.20
C ASP A 135 -1.29 2.25 5.88
N LEU A 136 -0.41 3.05 6.51
CA LEU A 136 0.80 2.54 7.18
C LEU A 136 0.50 1.42 8.20
N ASN A 137 -0.54 1.60 9.04
CA ASN A 137 -0.86 0.72 10.16
C ASN A 137 -2.03 -0.24 9.88
N GLN A 138 -2.60 -0.22 8.68
CA GLN A 138 -3.74 -1.07 8.33
C GLN A 138 -3.33 -2.56 8.27
N LYS A 139 -4.06 -3.45 8.93
CA LYS A 139 -3.76 -4.89 8.79
C LYS A 139 -4.14 -5.35 7.38
N VAL A 140 -3.25 -6.12 6.75
CA VAL A 140 -3.58 -6.83 5.50
C VAL A 140 -4.63 -7.90 5.82
N TRP A 141 -5.54 -8.17 4.88
CA TRP A 141 -6.48 -9.29 4.97
C TRP A 141 -5.76 -10.61 5.20
N SER A 142 -6.43 -11.63 5.76
CA SER A 142 -5.78 -12.93 5.91
C SER A 142 -5.39 -13.51 4.55
N PHE A 143 -4.32 -14.32 4.53
CA PHE A 143 -3.84 -14.95 3.30
C PHE A 143 -4.94 -15.70 2.54
N ASN A 144 -5.81 -16.43 3.25
CA ASN A 144 -6.93 -17.15 2.63
C ASN A 144 -7.92 -16.23 1.92
N VAL A 145 -8.19 -15.05 2.48
CA VAL A 145 -9.07 -14.05 1.85
C VAL A 145 -8.42 -13.49 0.60
N LEU A 146 -7.14 -13.12 0.69
CA LEU A 146 -6.37 -12.61 -0.44
C LEU A 146 -6.34 -13.63 -1.61
N SER A 147 -5.95 -14.86 -1.31
CA SER A 147 -5.84 -15.95 -2.29
C SER A 147 -7.18 -16.25 -2.97
N LYS A 148 -8.26 -16.35 -2.18
CA LYS A 148 -9.63 -16.55 -2.70
C LYS A 148 -10.04 -15.42 -3.64
N ASP A 149 -9.86 -14.16 -3.23
CA ASP A 149 -10.32 -13.01 -4.01
C ASP A 149 -9.46 -12.78 -5.27
N ILE A 150 -8.16 -13.09 -5.22
CA ILE A 150 -7.30 -13.17 -6.41
C ILE A 150 -7.82 -14.21 -7.40
N ALA A 151 -8.04 -15.45 -6.94
CA ALA A 151 -8.55 -16.52 -7.79
C ALA A 151 -9.90 -16.14 -8.42
N THR A 152 -10.80 -15.60 -7.60
CA THR A 152 -12.11 -15.11 -8.01
C THR A 152 -12.02 -14.05 -9.12
N LEU A 153 -11.12 -13.08 -8.98
CA LEU A 153 -10.98 -12.03 -9.99
C LEU A 153 -10.36 -12.57 -11.28
N LEU A 154 -9.37 -13.47 -11.18
CA LEU A 154 -8.73 -14.11 -12.34
C LEU A 154 -9.67 -15.05 -13.10
N ASP A 155 -10.71 -15.58 -12.45
CA ASP A 155 -11.77 -16.36 -13.11
C ASP A 155 -12.74 -15.47 -13.92
N ASN A 156 -12.64 -14.14 -13.82
CA ASN A 156 -13.39 -13.22 -14.66
C ASN A 156 -12.58 -12.85 -15.93
N PRO A 157 -13.02 -13.24 -17.13
CA PRO A 157 -12.32 -12.94 -18.39
C PRO A 157 -12.12 -11.44 -18.64
N GLN A 158 -13.11 -10.61 -18.27
CA GLN A 158 -13.03 -9.15 -18.49
C GLN A 158 -11.98 -8.50 -17.59
N ALA A 159 -11.82 -8.99 -16.36
CA ALA A 159 -10.78 -8.50 -15.46
C ALA A 159 -9.38 -8.83 -16.00
N VAL A 160 -9.17 -10.05 -16.51
CA VAL A 160 -7.89 -10.46 -17.11
C VAL A 160 -7.58 -9.65 -18.38
N LEU A 161 -8.57 -9.39 -19.23
CA LEU A 161 -8.40 -8.52 -20.41
C LEU A 161 -8.07 -7.08 -20.02
N LEU A 162 -8.68 -6.56 -18.96
CA LEU A 162 -8.37 -5.22 -18.46
C LEU A 162 -6.93 -5.12 -17.93
N ILE A 163 -6.44 -6.16 -17.25
CA ILE A 163 -5.02 -6.23 -16.86
C ILE A 163 -4.12 -6.21 -18.10
N GLN A 164 -4.45 -7.00 -19.13
CA GLN A 164 -3.68 -7.01 -20.38
C GLN A 164 -3.69 -5.63 -21.06
N LYS A 165 -4.85 -4.95 -21.12
CA LYS A 165 -5.00 -3.60 -21.67
C LYS A 165 -4.10 -2.61 -20.94
N ILE A 166 -4.17 -2.57 -19.61
CA ILE A 166 -3.34 -1.70 -18.76
C ILE A 166 -1.84 -1.95 -19.01
N VAL A 167 -1.42 -3.21 -19.05
CA VAL A 167 -0.02 -3.58 -19.34
C VAL A 167 0.41 -3.10 -20.73
N GLY A 168 -0.42 -3.33 -21.74
CA GLY A 168 -0.16 -2.96 -23.13
C GLY A 168 -0.06 -1.44 -23.33
N GLU A 169 -1.00 -0.69 -22.77
CA GLU A 169 -1.09 0.76 -22.96
C GLU A 169 -0.05 1.53 -22.15
N LEU A 170 0.21 1.13 -20.90
CA LEU A 170 0.99 1.95 -19.97
C LEU A 170 2.44 1.49 -19.79
N PHE A 171 2.76 0.22 -20.04
CA PHE A 171 4.07 -0.35 -19.67
C PHE A 171 4.90 -0.81 -20.87
N CYS A 172 4.30 -1.49 -21.85
CA CYS A 172 5.05 -2.08 -22.97
C CYS A 172 5.90 -1.07 -23.76
N GLY A 173 5.39 0.14 -23.99
CA GLY A 173 6.11 1.20 -24.72
C GLY A 173 7.18 1.93 -23.91
N ALA A 174 7.15 1.83 -22.58
CA ALA A 174 7.97 2.64 -21.67
C ALA A 174 8.91 1.82 -20.77
N LEU A 175 8.93 0.50 -20.91
CA LEU A 175 9.66 -0.40 -19.99
C LEU A 175 11.16 -0.09 -19.88
N LEU A 176 11.79 0.33 -20.98
CA LEU A 176 13.22 0.74 -20.99
C LEU A 176 13.51 1.95 -20.08
N GLN A 177 12.48 2.76 -19.78
CA GLN A 177 12.57 3.93 -18.90
C GLN A 177 12.18 3.62 -17.45
N MET A 178 11.79 2.37 -17.15
CA MET A 178 11.29 1.93 -15.85
C MET A 178 12.05 0.69 -15.36
N PRO A 179 13.37 0.82 -15.08
CA PRO A 179 14.22 -0.32 -14.72
C PRO A 179 13.84 -1.00 -13.40
N GLU A 180 13.01 -0.37 -12.56
CA GLU A 180 12.45 -0.97 -11.35
C GLU A 180 11.44 -2.09 -11.63
N PHE A 181 10.91 -2.19 -12.85
CA PHE A 181 9.95 -3.21 -13.22
C PHE A 181 10.62 -4.40 -13.90
N SER A 182 10.24 -5.59 -13.44
CA SER A 182 10.49 -6.87 -14.10
C SER A 182 9.15 -7.46 -14.47
N LEU A 183 8.61 -7.10 -15.65
CA LEU A 183 7.26 -7.48 -16.03
C LEU A 183 7.19 -8.97 -16.39
N ASN A 184 6.40 -9.75 -15.65
CA ASN A 184 6.22 -11.18 -15.88
C ASN A 184 5.17 -11.46 -16.97
N PHE A 185 5.58 -11.35 -18.25
CA PHE A 185 4.69 -11.68 -19.37
C PHE A 185 4.23 -13.14 -19.37
N ALA A 186 5.04 -14.08 -18.88
CA ALA A 186 4.67 -15.49 -18.81
C ALA A 186 3.47 -15.72 -17.85
N LEU A 187 3.46 -15.00 -16.72
CA LEU A 187 2.34 -15.03 -15.77
C LEU A 187 1.07 -14.41 -16.40
N LEU A 188 1.19 -13.27 -17.09
CA LEU A 188 0.07 -12.67 -17.81
C LEU A 188 -0.50 -13.63 -18.87
N HIS A 189 0.35 -14.29 -19.65
CA HIS A 189 -0.07 -15.31 -20.61
C HIS A 189 -0.75 -16.50 -19.93
N THR A 190 -0.29 -16.91 -18.75
CA THR A 190 -0.92 -17.97 -17.95
C THR A 190 -2.34 -17.58 -17.52
N TRP A 191 -2.57 -16.33 -17.14
CA TRP A 191 -3.91 -15.84 -16.80
C TRP A 191 -4.82 -15.79 -18.02
N LEU A 192 -4.32 -15.30 -19.15
CA LEU A 192 -5.07 -15.27 -20.41
C LEU A 192 -5.45 -16.69 -20.89
N ALA A 193 -4.55 -17.66 -20.74
CA ALA A 193 -4.77 -19.05 -21.14
C ALA A 193 -5.88 -19.75 -20.33
N ARG A 194 -6.29 -19.22 -19.17
CA ARG A 194 -7.46 -19.72 -18.43
C ARG A 194 -8.78 -19.51 -19.18
N HIS A 195 -8.79 -18.58 -20.13
CA HIS A 195 -9.98 -18.14 -20.88
C HIS A 195 -9.81 -18.39 -22.40
N PRO A 196 -9.74 -19.66 -22.84
CA PRO A 196 -9.42 -20.00 -24.24
C PRO A 196 -10.45 -19.50 -25.26
N SER A 197 -11.70 -19.26 -24.84
CA SER A 197 -12.75 -18.68 -25.68
C SER A 197 -12.48 -17.24 -26.12
N LEU A 198 -11.60 -16.50 -25.42
CA LEU A 198 -11.20 -15.14 -25.79
C LEU A 198 -10.14 -15.10 -26.89
N ALA A 199 -9.32 -16.14 -27.02
CA ALA A 199 -8.23 -16.19 -28.00
C ALA A 199 -8.72 -16.29 -29.46
N ILE A 200 -9.98 -16.69 -29.66
CA ILE A 200 -10.58 -16.90 -31.00
C ILE A 200 -11.01 -15.57 -31.64
N THR A 201 -11.27 -14.53 -30.84
CA THR A 201 -11.84 -13.26 -31.31
C THR A 201 -10.83 -12.25 -31.86
N ASN A 202 -9.53 -12.42 -31.61
CA ASN A 202 -8.48 -11.48 -32.06
C ASN A 202 -7.79 -11.89 -33.37
N ASN A 203 -8.30 -12.92 -34.07
CA ASN A 203 -7.78 -13.40 -35.36
C ASN A 203 -8.76 -13.14 -36.53
N GLN A 204 -9.52 -12.03 -36.50
CA GLN A 204 -10.29 -11.53 -37.64
C GLN A 204 -9.95 -10.07 -37.94
#